data_AF-A0A6M8T2F2-F1
#
_entry.id   AF-A0A6M8T2F2-F1
#
_cell.length_a   1.000
_cell.length_b   1.000
_cell.length_c   1.000
_cell.angle_alpha   90.00
_cell.angle_beta   90.00
_cell.angle_gamma   90.00
#
_symmetry.space_group_name_H-M   'P 1'
#
loop_
_entity.id
_entity.type
_entity.pdbx_description
1 polymer ?
#
loop_
_entity_poly.entity_id
_entity_poly.type
_entity_poly.pdbx_seq_one_letter_code
_entity_poly.pdbx_strand_id
1 'polypeptide(L)' 'MVHSQSRAGKCTDNAVTERFFRSLKTEKLNGYRFKTREQALLCVAEYIEDFYNPRRLHSALGNRSPMQFEMDGLRI' A
#
# COMPACT_ATOMS: atom_id res chain seq x y z
N MET A 1 -22.69 5.02 6.36
CA MET A 1 -21.32 4.78 5.85
C MET A 1 -21.18 5.58 4.57
N VAL A 2 -20.23 6.53 4.50
CA VAL A 2 -19.90 7.23 3.25
C VAL A 2 -18.75 6.47 2.61
N HIS A 3 -18.94 5.99 1.39
CA HIS A 3 -17.87 5.34 0.63
C HIS A 3 -16.96 6.41 0.02
N SER A 4 -15.65 6.27 0.19
CA SER A 4 -14.70 7.03 -0.61
C SER A 4 -14.72 6.46 -2.03
N GLN A 5 -15.00 7.30 -3.01
CA GLN A 5 -15.07 6.95 -4.42
C GLN A 5 -14.19 7.92 -5.20
N SER A 6 -13.56 7.43 -6.26
CA SER A 6 -12.91 8.26 -7.25
C SER A 6 -13.89 9.33 -7.76
N ARG A 7 -13.43 10.58 -7.90
CA ARG A 7 -14.25 11.66 -8.48
C ARG A 7 -14.67 11.27 -9.90
N ALA A 8 -15.89 11.62 -10.30
CA ALA A 8 -16.37 11.32 -11.65
C ALA A 8 -15.37 11.81 -12.72
N GLY A 9 -14.93 10.91 -13.60
CA GLY A 9 -13.90 11.18 -14.61
C GLY A 9 -12.43 10.97 -14.19
N LYS A 10 -12.14 10.65 -12.92
CA LYS A 10 -10.78 10.34 -12.41
C LYS A 10 -10.74 8.99 -11.69
N CYS A 11 -10.97 7.90 -12.44
CA CYS A 11 -11.03 6.53 -11.88
C CYS A 11 -9.75 6.07 -11.17
N THR A 12 -8.60 6.69 -11.46
CA THR A 12 -7.29 6.32 -10.91
C THR A 12 -7.01 6.89 -9.51
N ASP A 13 -7.78 7.88 -9.06
CA ASP A 13 -7.51 8.63 -7.83
C ASP A 13 -7.50 7.72 -6.59
N ASN A 14 -8.49 6.82 -6.50
CA ASN A 14 -8.57 5.83 -5.43
C ASN A 14 -7.84 4.52 -5.76
N ALA A 15 -7.49 4.27 -7.01
CA ALA A 15 -6.96 2.97 -7.46
C ALA A 15 -5.64 2.58 -6.76
N VAL A 16 -4.78 3.57 -6.48
CA VAL A 16 -3.51 3.34 -5.76
C VAL A 16 -3.78 2.92 -4.32
N THR A 17 -4.68 3.63 -3.66
CA THR A 17 -5.11 3.38 -2.28
C THR A 17 -5.81 2.02 -2.15
N GLU A 18 -6.71 1.68 -3.07
CA GLU A 18 -7.39 0.39 -3.09
C GLU A 18 -6.41 -0.77 -3.28
N ARG A 19 -5.42 -0.60 -4.17
CA ARG A 19 -4.38 -1.60 -4.38
C ARG A 19 -3.52 -1.81 -3.13
N PHE A 20 -3.17 -0.73 -2.42
CA PHE A 20 -2.46 -0.81 -1.15
C PHE A 20 -3.27 -1.61 -0.12
N PHE A 21 -4.54 -1.26 0.10
CA PHE A 21 -5.37 -1.95 1.11
C PHE A 21 -5.63 -3.42 0.77
N ARG A 22 -5.78 -3.77 -0.50
CA ARG A 22 -5.86 -5.16 -0.94
C ARG A 22 -4.60 -5.92 -0.53
N SER A 23 -3.44 -5.34 -0.84
CA SER A 23 -2.12 -5.92 -0.58
C SER A 23 -1.87 -6.11 0.92
N LEU A 24 -2.09 -5.07 1.72
CA LEU A 24 -1.98 -5.10 3.17
C LEU A 24 -2.82 -6.22 3.79
N LYS A 25 -4.07 -6.37 3.35
CA LYS A 25 -4.97 -7.41 3.84
C LYS A 25 -4.51 -8.81 3.47
N THR A 26 -4.06 -9.03 2.25
CA THR A 26 -3.65 -10.36 1.77
C THR A 26 -2.29 -10.80 2.26
N GLU A 27 -1.33 -9.88 2.37
CA GLU A 27 0.09 -10.20 2.62
C GLU A 27 0.46 -10.13 4.10
N LYS A 28 -0.13 -9.21 4.88
CA LYS A 28 0.23 -9.02 6.29
C LYS A 28 -0.91 -9.33 7.26
N LEU A 29 -2.14 -8.90 6.97
CA LEU A 29 -3.24 -9.03 7.93
C LEU A 29 -3.97 -10.37 7.86
N ASN A 30 -3.75 -11.16 6.81
CA ASN A 30 -4.43 -12.44 6.65
C ASN A 30 -4.04 -13.40 7.78
N GLY A 31 -5.02 -13.82 8.59
CA GLY A 31 -4.80 -14.70 9.75
C GLY A 31 -4.31 -14.00 11.03
N TYR A 32 -4.04 -12.70 11.01
CA TYR A 32 -3.65 -11.96 12.22
C TYR A 32 -4.88 -11.55 13.05
N ARG A 33 -4.82 -11.79 14.37
CA ARG A 33 -5.77 -11.26 15.34
C ARG A 33 -5.02 -10.35 16.32
N PHE A 34 -5.24 -9.05 16.21
CA PHE A 34 -4.64 -8.07 17.11
C PHE A 34 -5.41 -8.02 18.43
N LYS A 35 -4.68 -8.02 19.55
CA LYS A 35 -5.28 -7.87 20.88
C LYS A 35 -5.52 -6.40 21.23
N THR A 36 -4.69 -5.49 20.73
CA THR A 36 -4.79 -4.06 20.97
C THR A 36 -4.67 -3.27 19.67
N ARG A 37 -5.19 -2.03 19.67
CA ARG A 37 -5.07 -1.11 18.54
C ARG A 37 -3.60 -0.76 18.25
N GLU A 38 -2.78 -0.63 19.28
CA GLU A 38 -1.35 -0.31 19.16
C GLU A 38 -0.59 -1.41 18.41
N GLN A 39 -0.90 -2.68 18.66
CA GLN A 39 -0.31 -3.80 17.92
C GLN A 39 -0.68 -3.76 16.43
N ALA A 40 -1.93 -3.41 16.12
CA ALA A 40 -2.36 -3.26 14.73
C ALA A 40 -1.62 -2.10 14.05
N LEU A 41 -1.47 -0.96 14.74
CA LEU A 41 -0.75 0.20 14.23
C LEU A 41 0.73 -0.12 13.95
N LEU A 42 1.41 -0.75 14.91
CA LEU A 42 2.81 -1.13 14.75
C LEU A 42 3.00 -2.12 13.60
N CYS A 43 2.13 -3.13 13.50
CA CYS A 43 2.16 -4.11 12.41
C CYS A 43 1.99 -3.47 11.03
N VAL A 44 1.07 -2.50 10.91
CA VAL A 44 0.86 -1.75 9.67
C VAL A 44 2.06 -0.85 9.36
N ALA A 45 2.61 -0.15 10.36
CA ALA A 45 3.78 0.71 10.18
C ALA A 45 4.99 -0.10 9.72
N GLU A 46 5.30 -1.20 10.42
CA GLU A 46 6.38 -2.13 10.05
C GLU A 46 6.17 -2.67 8.62
N TYR A 47 4.95 -3.05 8.26
CA TYR A 47 4.66 -3.50 6.90
C TYR A 47 4.91 -2.41 5.85
N ILE A 48 4.56 -1.16 6.13
CA ILE A 48 4.77 -0.05 5.19
C ILE A 48 6.27 0.23 5.02
N GLU A 49 6.99 0.36 6.12
CA GLU A 49 8.38 0.82 6.14
C GLU A 49 9.39 -0.29 5.77
N ASP A 50 9.21 -1.51 6.27
CA ASP A 50 10.18 -2.60 6.06
C ASP A 50 9.94 -3.38 4.76
N PHE A 51 8.67 -3.44 4.31
CA PHE A 51 8.28 -4.28 3.18
C PHE A 51 7.67 -3.51 2.00
N TYR A 52 6.54 -2.82 2.21
CA TYR A 52 5.73 -2.28 1.11
C TYR A 52 6.50 -1.25 0.29
N ASN A 53 7.03 -0.20 0.92
CA ASN A 53 7.75 0.86 0.22
C ASN A 53 9.10 0.40 -0.35
N PRO A 54 10.00 -0.24 0.41
CA PRO A 54 11.34 -0.54 -0.09
C PRO A 54 11.43 -1.80 -0.97
N ARG A 55 10.59 -2.83 -0.72
CA ARG A 55 10.86 -4.19 -1.23
C ARG A 55 9.74 -4.77 -2.09
N ARG A 56 8.49 -4.38 -1.86
CA ARG A 56 7.34 -5.00 -2.55
C ARG A 56 7.37 -4.65 -4.02
N LEU A 57 7.42 -5.66 -4.88
CA LEU A 57 7.47 -5.46 -6.33
C LEU A 57 6.08 -5.23 -6.91
N HIS A 58 5.97 -4.24 -7.79
CA HIS A 58 4.74 -3.96 -8.54
C HIS A 58 4.97 -4.19 -10.03
N SER A 59 4.21 -5.12 -10.62
CA SER A 59 4.26 -5.37 -12.08
C SER A 59 3.95 -4.13 -12.92
N ALA A 60 3.05 -3.28 -12.44
CA ALA A 60 2.71 -2.00 -13.09
C ALA A 60 3.86 -0.98 -13.05
N LEU A 61 4.84 -1.14 -12.16
CA LEU A 61 6.03 -0.30 -12.03
C LEU A 61 7.27 -0.95 -12.67
N GLY A 62 7.07 -1.96 -13.54
CA GLY A 62 8.18 -2.71 -14.15
C GLY A 62 8.92 -3.61 -13.16
N ASN A 63 8.19 -4.22 -12.22
CA ASN A 63 8.76 -5.05 -11.13
C ASN A 63 9.76 -4.30 -10.26
N ARG A 64 9.48 -3.03 -9.97
CA ARG A 64 10.20 -2.20 -9.00
C ARG A 64 9.36 -1.99 -7.74
N SER A 65 10.03 -1.66 -6.64
CA SER A 65 9.32 -1.20 -5.44
C SER A 65 8.84 0.25 -5.59
N PRO A 66 7.81 0.66 -4.83
CA PRO A 66 7.36 2.06 -4.82
C PRO A 66 8.51 3.03 -4.58
N MET A 67 9.36 2.76 -3.59
CA MET A 67 10.51 3.61 -3.28
C MET A 67 11.50 3.68 -4.45
N GLN A 68 11.80 2.55 -5.10
CA GLN A 68 12.67 2.54 -6.28
C GLN A 68 12.08 3.31 -7.46
N PHE A 69 10.78 3.22 -7.67
CA PHE A 69 10.10 3.96 -8.73
C PHE A 69 10.16 5.47 -8.50
N GLU A 70 9.88 5.93 -7.27
CA GLU A 70 9.98 7.35 -6.90
C GLU A 70 11.41 7.88 -7.00
N MET A 71 12.42 7.11 -6.56
CA MET A 71 13.84 7.49 -6.66
C MET A 71 14.33 7.62 -8.10
N ASP A 72 13.82 6.79 -9.02
CA ASP A 72 14.16 6.85 -10.44
C ASP A 72 13.45 8.04 -11.13
N GLY A 73 12.20 8.30 -10.76
CA GLY A 73 11.40 9.43 -11.27
C GLY A 73 11.88 10.81 -10.80
N LEU A 74 12.54 10.91 -9.64
CA LEU A 74 13.15 12.15 -9.14
C LEU A 74 14.48 12.51 -9.82
N ARG A 75 15.01 11.64 -10.68
CA ARG A 75 16.33 11.77 -11.31
C ARG A 75 16.30 12.51 -12.66
N ILE A 76 15.19 13.19 -12.96
CA ILE A 76 14.92 13.90 -14.23
C ILE A 76 14.99 15.41 -14.00
#